data_AF-A0A553FKS4-F1
#
_entry.id   AF-A0A553FKS4-F1
#
_cell.length_a   1.000
_cell.length_b   1.000
_cell.length_c   1.000
_cell.angle_alpha   90.00
_cell.angle_beta   90.00
_cell.angle_gamma   90.00
#
_symmetry.space_group_name_H-M   'P 1'
#
loop_
_entity.id
_entity.type
_entity.pdbx_description
1 polymer ?
#
loop_
_entity_poly.entity_id
_entity_poly.type
_entity_poly.pdbx_seq_one_letter_code
_entity_poly.pdbx_strand_id
1 'polypeptide(L)' 'MSSNETKEKDESSPSLKDVVASVAAAFIGVQSNKNRERDFTKGKFSHFVVVGLIGVVLFVAMLIAIVSLVLPS' A
#
# COMPACT_ATOMS: atom_id res chain seq x y z
N MET A 1 -13.23 -33.34 -24.44
CA MET A 1 -13.20 -31.88 -24.66
C MET A 1 -13.56 -31.25 -23.31
N SER A 2 -12.56 -30.91 -22.49
CA SER A 2 -12.79 -30.42 -21.12
C SER A 2 -13.09 -28.93 -21.18
N SER A 3 -14.35 -28.58 -20.92
CA SER A 3 -14.84 -27.21 -20.94
C SER A 3 -14.10 -26.34 -19.93
N ASN A 4 -13.65 -25.20 -20.44
CA ASN A 4 -12.97 -24.12 -19.76
C ASN A 4 -13.93 -23.42 -18.78
N GLU A 5 -13.84 -23.75 -17.49
CA GLU A 5 -14.53 -23.00 -16.43
C GLU A 5 -13.79 -21.69 -16.16
N THR A 6 -14.18 -20.65 -16.90
CA THR A 6 -13.81 -19.28 -16.57
C THR A 6 -14.70 -18.86 -15.39
N LYS A 7 -14.19 -19.00 -14.16
CA LYS A 7 -14.89 -18.54 -12.95
C LYS A 7 -15.12 -17.03 -13.03
N GLU A 8 -16.38 -16.64 -13.23
CA GLU A 8 -16.88 -15.31 -12.92
C GLU A 8 -16.57 -14.99 -11.46
N LYS A 9 -15.82 -13.92 -11.22
CA LYS A 9 -15.60 -13.37 -9.88
C LYS A 9 -16.77 -12.45 -9.55
N ASP A 10 -17.67 -13.00 -8.76
CA ASP A 10 -18.74 -12.34 -8.02
C ASP A 10 -18.30 -10.99 -7.43
N GLU A 11 -19.12 -9.95 -7.65
CA GLU A 11 -18.97 -8.58 -7.11
C GLU A 11 -19.29 -8.50 -5.61
N SER A 12 -18.78 -9.44 -4.82
CA SER A 12 -18.91 -9.42 -3.36
C SER A 12 -17.84 -8.52 -2.75
N SER A 13 -18.26 -7.68 -1.79
CA SER A 13 -17.40 -6.79 -1.01
C SER A 13 -16.12 -7.51 -0.55
N PRO A 14 -14.95 -6.88 -0.69
CA PRO A 14 -13.67 -7.55 -0.48
C PRO A 14 -13.61 -8.18 0.90
N SER A 15 -13.25 -9.46 0.95
CA SER A 15 -13.05 -10.19 2.19
C SER A 15 -11.90 -9.55 2.98
N LEU A 16 -11.91 -9.72 4.31
CA LEU A 16 -10.80 -9.28 5.15
C LEU A 16 -9.45 -9.84 4.67
N LYS A 17 -9.45 -11.04 4.07
CA LYS A 17 -8.25 -11.65 3.47
C LYS A 17 -7.77 -10.87 2.24
N ASP A 18 -8.68 -10.36 1.42
CA ASP A 18 -8.36 -9.56 0.24
C ASP A 18 -7.79 -8.21 0.63
N VAL A 19 -8.32 -7.60 1.70
CA VAL A 19 -7.80 -6.34 2.25
C VAL A 19 -6.37 -6.53 2.78
N VAL A 20 -6.11 -7.58 3.55
CA VAL A 20 -4.76 -7.88 4.07
C VAL A 20 -3.77 -8.18 2.94
N ALA A 21 -4.18 -8.97 1.94
CA ALA A 21 -3.35 -9.25 0.77
C ALA A 21 -3.05 -7.99 -0.04
N SER A 22 -4.04 -7.10 -0.18
CA SER A 22 -3.89 -5.82 -0.88
C SER A 22 -2.92 -4.89 -0.14
N VAL A 23 -3.01 -4.81 1.19
CA VAL A 23 -2.08 -4.04 2.02
C VAL A 23 -0.66 -4.60 1.91
N ALA A 24 -0.49 -5.92 2.02
CA ALA A 24 0.81 -6.57 1.86
C ALA A 24 1.43 -6.33 0.47
N ALA A 25 0.63 -6.44 -0.60
CA ALA A 25 1.07 -6.16 -1.97
C ALA A 25 1.49 -4.69 -2.14
N ALA A 26 0.80 -3.75 -1.49
CA ALA A 26 1.17 -2.33 -1.49
C ALA A 26 2.50 -2.07 -0.76
N PHE A 27 2.78 -2.78 0.33
CA PHE A 27 4.08 -2.73 1.02
C PHE A 27 5.22 -3.34 0.20
N ILE A 28 4.94 -4.36 -0.63
CA ILE A 28 5.92 -4.94 -1.57
C ILE A 28 6.12 -4.03 -2.80
N GLY A 29 5.25 -3.04 -3.02
CA GLY A 29 5.32 -2.13 -4.17
C GLY A 29 4.52 -2.57 -5.39
N VAL A 30 3.69 -3.62 -5.28
CA VAL A 30 2.70 -4.02 -6.30
C VAL A 30 1.47 -3.13 -6.15
N GLN A 31 1.64 -1.84 -6.43
CA GLN A 31 0.54 -0.90 -6.54
C GLN A 31 -0.21 -1.23 -7.84
N SER A 32 -1.43 -1.76 -7.72
CA SER A 32 -2.28 -2.06 -8.88
C SER A 32 -2.39 -0.85 -9.81
N ASN A 33 -2.29 -1.07 -11.13
CA ASN A 33 -2.44 -0.02 -12.14
C ASN A 33 -3.76 0.77 -11.97
N LYS A 34 -4.81 0.15 -11.44
CA LYS A 34 -6.09 0.82 -11.13
C LYS A 34 -5.95 1.88 -10.02
N ASN A 35 -5.16 1.61 -8.98
CA ASN A 35 -4.86 2.59 -7.94
C ASN A 35 -4.02 3.72 -8.53
N ARG A 36 -2.99 3.37 -9.31
CA ARG A 36 -2.13 4.33 -9.99
C ARG A 36 -2.95 5.25 -10.90
N GLU A 37 -3.78 4.71 -11.76
CA GLU A 37 -4.57 5.51 -12.70
C GLU A 37 -5.58 6.42 -11.99
N ARG A 38 -6.25 5.98 -10.92
CA ARG A 38 -7.07 6.87 -10.11
C ARG A 38 -6.24 8.01 -9.49
N ASP A 39 -5.09 7.65 -8.94
CA ASP A 39 -4.20 8.54 -8.21
C ASP A 39 -3.52 9.59 -9.12
N PHE A 40 -3.20 9.22 -10.37
CA PHE A 40 -2.58 10.10 -11.37
C PHE A 40 -3.59 10.85 -12.26
N THR A 41 -4.82 10.35 -12.43
CA THR A 41 -5.84 10.99 -13.29
C THR A 41 -6.80 11.87 -12.49
N LYS A 42 -7.05 11.55 -11.22
CA LYS A 42 -7.98 12.30 -10.34
C LYS A 42 -7.28 12.97 -9.15
N GLY A 43 -6.09 12.50 -8.76
CA GLY A 43 -5.33 13.02 -7.64
C GLY A 43 -4.37 14.15 -8.04
N LYS A 44 -4.19 15.15 -7.16
CA LYS A 44 -3.15 16.17 -7.32
C LYS A 44 -1.81 15.60 -6.85
N PHE A 45 -0.76 15.71 -7.67
CA PHE A 45 0.61 15.30 -7.34
C PHE A 45 1.07 15.75 -5.94
N SER A 46 0.70 16.96 -5.53
CA SER A 46 1.03 17.51 -4.21
C SER A 46 0.58 16.65 -3.02
N HIS A 47 -0.52 15.90 -3.12
CA HIS A 47 -0.96 15.03 -2.03
C HIS A 47 0.01 13.86 -1.81
N PHE A 48 0.55 13.29 -2.89
CA PHE A 48 1.53 12.21 -2.81
C PHE A 48 2.84 12.69 -2.19
N VAL A 49 3.28 13.90 -2.55
CA VAL A 49 4.49 14.50 -1.97
C VAL A 49 4.32 14.75 -0.48
N VAL A 50 3.18 15.30 -0.05
CA VAL A 50 2.92 15.58 1.38
C VAL A 50 2.87 14.28 2.19
N VAL A 51 2.12 13.29 1.73
CA VAL A 51 2.01 11.98 2.42
C VAL A 51 3.38 11.27 2.46
N GLY A 52 4.12 11.29 1.35
CA GLY A 52 5.47 10.73 1.28
C GLY A 52 6.43 11.42 2.25
N LEU A 53 6.41 12.76 2.32
CA LEU A 53 7.25 13.53 3.22
C LEU A 53 6.94 13.21 4.69
N ILE A 54 5.66 13.12 5.05
CA ILE A 54 5.23 12.71 6.40
C ILE A 54 5.77 11.31 6.71
N GLY A 55 5.66 10.37 5.78
CA GLY A 55 6.18 9.00 5.94
C GLY A 55 7.69 8.98 6.19
N VAL A 56 8.46 9.78 5.44
CA VAL A 56 9.92 9.90 5.64
C VAL A 56 10.25 10.49 7.02
N VAL A 57 9.56 11.54 7.43
CA VAL A 57 9.77 12.17 8.76
C VAL A 57 9.50 11.17 9.87
N LEU A 58 8.39 10.42 9.79
CA LEU A 58 8.05 9.39 10.77
C LEU A 58 9.09 8.26 10.81
N PHE A 59 9.57 7.82 9.64
CA PHE A 59 10.59 6.80 9.54
C PHE A 59 11.90 7.24 10.22
N VAL A 60 12.37 8.46 9.94
CA VAL A 60 13.58 9.01 10.58
C VAL A 60 13.41 9.14 12.09
N ALA A 61 12.25 9.64 12.56
CA ALA A 61 11.95 9.73 13.98
C ALA A 61 11.98 8.35 14.67
N MET A 62 11.44 7.33 14.01
CA MET A 62 11.49 5.94 14.49
C MET A 62 12.93 5.43 14.61
N LEU A 63 13.78 5.70 13.62
CA LEU A 63 15.20 5.32 13.69
C LEU A 63 15.91 6.03 14.84
N ILE A 64 15.68 7.33 15.03
CA ILE A 64 16.23 8.09 16.16
C ILE A 64 15.79 7.45 17.48
N ALA A 65 14.51 7.16 17.65
CA ALA A 65 13.99 6.54 18.87
C ALA A 65 14.65 5.19 19.16
N ILE A 66 14.83 4.35 18.14
CA ILE A 66 15.52 3.06 18.27
C ILE A 66 16.98 3.27 18.69
N VAL A 67 17.70 4.17 18.01
CA VAL A 67 19.11 4.46 18.32
C VAL A 67 19.24 4.99 19.75
N SER A 68 18.37 5.91 20.16
CA SER A 68 18.35 6.44 21.53
C SER A 68 18.01 5.39 22.58
N LEU A 69 17.22 4.37 22.25
CA LEU A 69 16.90 3.26 23.15
C LEU A 69 18.06 2.27 23.29
N VAL A 70 18.81 2.05 22.21
CA VAL A 70 19.89 1.06 22.15
C VAL A 70 21.22 1.62 22.62
N LEU A 71 21.48 2.92 22.43
CA LEU A 71 22.68 3.55 22.94
C LEU A 71 22.63 3.59 24.47
N PRO A 72 23.60 2.96 25.16
CA PRO A 72 23.73 3.14 26.59
C PRO A 72 24.12 4.59 26.89
N SER A 73 23.46 5.17 27.90
CA SER A 73 23.73 6.51 28.42
C SER A 73 25.13 6.64 29.01
#